data_AF-A0A1A2G5L8-F1
#
_entry.id   AF-A0A1A2G5L8-F1
#
_cell.length_a   1.000
_cell.length_b   1.000
_cell.length_c   1.000
_cell.angle_alpha   90.00
_cell.angle_beta   90.00
_cell.angle_gamma   90.00
#
_symmetry.space_group_name_H-M   'P 1'
#
loop_
_entity.id
_entity.type
_entity.pdbx_description
1 polymer ?
#
loop_
_entity_poly.entity_id
_entity_poly.type
_entity_poly.pdbx_seq_one_letter_code
_entity_poly.pdbx_strand_id
1 'polypeptide(L)' 'MGSGFLQVRFKFARAARSGRSLQEYLRGLPVETADKPTVRAVVARARARVDATGARLDAAAILAAKDADRR' A
#
# COMPACT_ATOMS: atom_id res chain seq x y z
N MET A 1 -9.05 -2.42 29.68
CA MET A 1 -8.11 -1.49 29.00
C MET A 1 -8.09 -1.82 27.52
N GLY A 2 -8.87 -1.09 26.72
CA GLY A 2 -9.36 -1.55 25.41
C GLY A 2 -8.65 -0.97 24.19
N SER A 3 -8.94 -1.56 23.02
CA SER A 3 -8.41 -1.29 21.68
C SER A 3 -8.27 0.17 21.25
N GLY A 4 -8.92 1.12 21.93
CA GLY A 4 -8.78 2.55 21.67
C GLY A 4 -7.37 3.11 21.91
N PHE A 5 -6.67 2.66 22.96
CA PHE A 5 -5.31 3.12 23.25
C PHE A 5 -4.28 2.68 22.19
N LEU A 6 -4.46 1.46 21.65
CA LEU A 6 -3.62 0.95 20.57
C LEU A 6 -3.84 1.72 19.26
N GLN A 7 -5.10 2.06 18.98
CA GLN A 7 -5.46 2.82 17.77
C GLN A 7 -4.86 4.23 17.79
N VAL A 8 -4.94 4.93 18.93
CA VAL A 8 -4.39 6.28 19.08
C VAL A 8 -2.86 6.28 18.93
N ARG A 9 -2.15 5.33 19.57
CA ARG A 9 -0.68 5.21 19.42
C ARG A 9 -0.25 5.01 17.97
N PHE A 10 -0.95 4.17 17.22
CA PHE A 10 -0.65 3.94 15.81
C PHE A 10 -0.86 5.19 14.95
N LYS A 11 -1.91 5.97 15.21
CA LYS A 11 -2.17 7.23 14.51
C LYS A 11 -1.12 8.29 14.83
N PHE A 12 -0.65 8.37 16.08
CA PHE A 12 0.49 9.21 16.46
C PHE A 12 1.76 8.86 15.69
N ALA A 13 2.13 7.57 15.62
CA ALA A 13 3.33 7.14 14.90
C ALA A 13 3.28 7.49 13.40
N ARG A 14 2.10 7.37 12.77
CA ARG A 14 1.90 7.80 11.38
C ARG A 14 1.91 9.31 11.20
N ALA A 15 1.30 10.07 12.11
CA ALA A 15 1.33 11.52 12.09
C ALA A 15 2.77 12.05 12.15
N ALA A 16 3.56 11.54 13.11
CA ALA A 16 4.97 11.88 13.25
C ALA A 16 5.80 11.53 12.00
N ARG A 17 5.58 10.34 11.40
CA ARG A 17 6.25 9.95 10.16
C ARG A 17 5.90 10.86 8.97
N SER A 18 4.72 11.47 8.98
CA SER A 18 4.29 12.44 7.98
C SER A 18 4.66 13.88 8.32
N GLY A 19 5.39 14.14 9.42
CA GLY A 19 5.74 15.50 9.86
C GLY A 19 4.53 16.34 10.31
N ARG A 20 3.41 15.69 10.65
CA ARG A 20 2.15 16.34 11.06
C ARG A 20 1.91 16.14 12.55
N SER A 21 1.27 17.11 13.20
CA SER A 21 0.63 16.87 14.48
C SER A 21 -0.49 15.82 14.33
N LEU A 22 -0.88 15.16 15.43
CA LEU A 22 -2.00 14.20 15.38
C LEU A 22 -3.29 14.86 14.86
N GLN A 23 -3.58 16.09 15.25
CA GLN A 23 -4.79 16.80 14.81
C GLN A 23 -4.78 17.06 13.31
N GLU A 24 -3.66 17.56 12.76
CA GLU A 24 -3.51 17.79 11.32
C GLU A 24 -3.63 16.48 10.53
N TYR A 25 -3.01 15.41 11.04
CA TYR A 25 -3.13 14.08 10.45
C TYR A 25 -4.59 13.60 10.42
N LEU A 26 -5.31 13.71 11.54
CA LEU A 26 -6.71 13.26 11.63
C LEU A 26 -7.67 14.12 10.79
N ARG A 27 -7.45 15.43 10.68
CA ARG A 27 -8.27 16.30 9.82
C ARG A 27 -8.14 15.95 8.33
N GLY A 28 -6.97 15.51 7.88
CA GLY A 28 -6.74 15.11 6.49
C GLY A 28 -7.24 13.70 6.14
N LEU A 29 -7.36 12.81 7.13
CA LEU A 29 -7.70 11.40 6.91
C LEU A 29 -9.00 11.14 6.11
N PRO A 30 -10.11 11.89 6.30
CA PRO A 30 -11.34 11.67 5.54
C PRO A 30 -11.13 11.92 4.04
N VAL A 31 -10.48 13.03 3.69
CA VAL A 31 -10.17 13.39 2.30
C VAL A 31 -9.20 12.37 1.70
N GLU A 32 -8.10 12.07 2.40
CA GLU A 32 -7.12 11.06 1.97
C GLU A 32 -7.71 9.66 1.83
N THR A 33 -8.79 9.34 2.55
CA THR A 33 -9.43 8.03 2.48
C THR A 33 -10.52 7.99 1.41
N ALA A 34 -11.24 9.08 1.21
CA ALA A 34 -12.21 9.23 0.12
C ALA A 34 -11.53 9.21 -1.26
N ASP A 35 -10.31 9.76 -1.36
CA ASP A 35 -9.52 9.75 -2.59
C ASP A 35 -8.97 8.35 -2.96
N LYS A 36 -8.91 7.42 -2.00
CA LYS A 36 -8.35 6.10 -2.26
C LYS A 36 -9.23 5.29 -3.21
N PRO A 37 -8.68 4.77 -4.32
CA PRO A 37 -9.42 3.87 -5.18
C PRO A 37 -9.83 2.61 -4.40
N THR A 38 -11.01 2.09 -4.72
CA THR A 38 -11.46 0.81 -4.15
C THR A 38 -10.47 -0.30 -4.48
N VAL A 39 -10.37 -1.32 -3.63
CA VAL A 39 -9.52 -2.51 -3.88
C VAL A 39 -9.82 -3.12 -5.26
N ARG A 40 -11.10 -3.19 -5.63
CA ARG A 40 -11.53 -3.68 -6.93
C ARG A 40 -10.97 -2.84 -8.08
N ALA A 41 -11.01 -1.50 -7.96
CA ALA A 41 -10.45 -0.60 -8.97
C ALA A 41 -8.92 -0.75 -9.09
N VAL A 42 -8.21 -0.92 -7.98
CA VAL A 42 -6.76 -1.18 -7.99
C VAL A 42 -6.44 -2.49 -8.69
N VAL A 43 -7.15 -3.58 -8.37
CA VAL A 43 -6.95 -4.88 -9.02
C VAL A 43 -7.28 -4.83 -10.50
N ALA A 44 -8.38 -4.19 -10.89
CA ALA A 44 -8.75 -4.02 -12.29
C ALA A 44 -7.67 -3.26 -13.08
N ARG A 45 -7.16 -2.15 -12.52
CA ARG A 45 -6.06 -1.39 -13.12
C ARG A 45 -4.78 -2.22 -13.24
N ALA A 46 -4.47 -3.04 -12.24
CA ALA A 46 -3.29 -3.91 -12.31
C ALA A 46 -3.40 -4.94 -13.44
N ARG A 47 -4.57 -5.58 -13.59
CA ARG A 47 -4.84 -6.53 -14.69
C ARG A 47 -4.73 -5.88 -16.06
N ALA A 48 -5.39 -4.73 -16.24
CA ALA A 48 -5.33 -3.98 -17.51
C ALA A 48 -3.90 -3.64 -17.93
N ARG A 49 -2.99 -3.35 -16.99
CA ARG A 49 -1.57 -3.13 -17.31
C ARG A 49 -0.86 -4.40 -17.76
N VAL A 50 -1.12 -5.53 -17.10
CA VAL A 50 -0.54 -6.83 -17.50
C VAL A 50 -1.03 -7.21 -18.89
N ASP A 51 -2.31 -7.02 -19.17
CA ASP A 51 -2.90 -7.30 -20.48
C ASP A 51 -2.30 -6.37 -21.56
N ALA A 52 -2.13 -5.09 -21.25
CA ALA A 52 -1.57 -4.11 -22.19
C ALA A 52 -0.09 -4.33 -22.50
N THR A 53 0.72 -4.76 -21.54
CA THR A 53 2.15 -5.03 -21.79
C THR A 53 2.41 -6.41 -22.37
N GLY A 54 1.46 -7.35 -22.23
CA GLY A 54 1.63 -8.73 -22.65
C GLY A 54 2.74 -9.48 -21.91
N ALA A 55 3.31 -8.88 -20.86
CA ALA A 55 4.45 -9.44 -20.14
C ALA A 55 4.02 -10.72 -19.42
N ARG A 56 4.53 -11.86 -19.88
CA ARG A 56 4.37 -13.16 -19.23
C ARG A 56 5.73 -13.63 -18.75
N LEU A 57 5.79 -13.98 -17.48
CA LEU A 57 6.95 -14.63 -16.88
C LEU A 57 6.53 -16.03 -16.47
N ASP A 58 7.25 -17.03 -16.96
CA ASP A 58 7.08 -18.38 -16.47
C ASP A 58 7.74 -18.52 -15.08
N ALA A 59 7.26 -19.48 -14.29
CA ALA A 59 7.74 -19.68 -12.93
C ALA A 59 9.23 -20.06 -12.88
N ALA A 60 9.73 -20.81 -13.86
CA ALA A 60 11.13 -21.23 -13.91
C ALA A 60 12.05 -20.03 -14.19
N ALA A 61 11.68 -19.12 -15.07
CA ALA A 61 12.39 -17.87 -15.34
C ALA A 61 12.42 -16.96 -14.13
N ILE A 62 11.32 -16.86 -13.36
CA ILE A 62 11.27 -16.09 -12.10
C ILE A 62 12.26 -16.68 -11.09
N LEU A 63 12.26 -18.01 -10.92
CA LEU A 63 13.15 -18.68 -9.98
C LEU A 63 14.61 -18.54 -10.40
N ALA A 64 14.92 -18.69 -11.68
CA ALA A 64 16.27 -18.51 -12.21
C ALA A 64 16.79 -17.08 -12.00
N ALA A 65 15.95 -16.06 -12.26
CA ALA A 65 16.32 -14.66 -12.02
C ALA A 65 16.58 -14.37 -10.53
N LYS A 66 15.74 -14.93 -9.64
CA LYS A 66 15.92 -14.83 -8.19
C LYS A 66 17.21 -15.52 -7.71
N ASP A 67 17.52 -16.69 -8.25
CA ASP A 67 18.73 -17.43 -7.88
C ASP A 67 20.01 -16.78 -8.44
N ALA A 68 19.90 -16.02 -9.53
CA ALA A 68 20.99 -15.22 -10.07
C ALA A 68 21.31 -13.99 -9.21
N ASP A 69 20.29 -13.31 -8.66
CA ASP A 69 20.46 -12.15 -7.74
C ASP A 69 21.15 -12.53 -6.41
N ARG A 70 21.08 -13.81 -6.03
CA ARG A 70 21.67 -14.31 -4.78
C ARG A 70 23.16 -14.68 -4.89
N ARG A 71 23.71 -14.78 -6.10
CA ARG A 71 25.12 -15.17 -6.33
C ARG A 71 25.98 -13.95 -6.57
#